data_AF-A0A354DHD0-F1
#
_entry.id   AF-A0A354DHD0-F1
#
_cell.length_a   1.000
_cell.length_b   1.000
_cell.length_c   1.000
_cell.angle_alpha   90.00
_cell.angle_beta   90.00
_cell.angle_gamma   90.00
#
_symmetry.space_group_name_H-M   'P 1'
#
loop_
_entity.id
_entity.type
_entity.pdbx_description
1 polymer ?
#
loop_
_entity_poly.entity_id
_entity_poly.type
_entity_poly.pdbx_seq_one_letter_code
_entity_poly.pdbx_strand_id
1 'polypeptide(L)'
;VPLEHVTLKVTCSKGTYIRTLCKDMGEAFGYPAHMSYLQRIKSGPFTLDDCHTFEEIEMAMNEDKISSLLYPLDRAFTHYLAVKIPAGRVRAIRNGLSQIHLQPGNWEEGKKIALYSPEGKFLAIHQVQHTEKGVESFPVRVFPEEEG
;
A
#
# COMPACT_ATOMS: atom_id res chain seq x y z
N VAL A 1 34.26 6.84 -25.23
CA VAL A 1 33.12 6.46 -26.08
C VAL A 1 31.86 6.64 -25.24
N PRO A 2 30.85 7.41 -25.68
CA PRO A 2 29.59 7.51 -24.95
C PRO A 2 28.94 6.12 -24.87
N LEU A 3 28.39 5.77 -23.72
CA LEU A 3 27.60 4.54 -23.58
C LEU A 3 26.28 4.72 -24.32
N GLU A 4 26.00 3.85 -25.29
CA GLU A 4 24.73 3.88 -26.03
C GLU A 4 23.53 3.55 -25.13
N HIS A 5 23.75 2.72 -24.10
CA HIS A 5 22.73 2.33 -23.13
C HIS A 5 23.30 2.29 -21.71
N VAL A 6 22.46 2.70 -20.74
CA VAL A 6 22.74 2.62 -19.31
C VAL A 6 21.52 2.02 -18.61
N THR A 7 21.75 1.01 -17.76
CA THR A 7 20.70 0.41 -16.91
C THR A 7 20.82 0.95 -15.49
N LEU A 8 19.69 1.37 -14.91
CA LEU A 8 19.62 1.96 -13.59
C LEU A 8 18.57 1.22 -12.75
N LYS A 9 18.85 1.03 -11.46
CA LYS A 9 17.86 0.59 -10.47
C LYS A 9 17.51 1.79 -9.59
N VAL A 10 16.24 2.20 -9.61
CA VAL A 10 15.78 3.43 -8.94
C VAL A 10 14.75 3.08 -7.86
N THR A 11 14.96 3.61 -6.65
CA THR A 11 13.91 3.68 -5.62
C THR A 11 13.44 5.13 -5.56
N CYS A 12 12.13 5.35 -5.74
CA CYS A 12 11.56 6.69 -5.81
C CYS A 12 10.21 6.77 -5.09
N SER A 13 9.76 7.99 -4.81
CA SER A 13 8.44 8.22 -4.24
C SER A 13 7.33 8.06 -5.31
N LYS A 14 6.07 8.07 -4.87
CA LYS A 14 4.93 8.06 -5.80
C LYS A 14 4.95 9.32 -6.68
N GLY A 15 4.60 9.17 -7.95
CA GLY A 15 4.53 10.28 -8.90
C GLY A 15 5.87 10.67 -9.54
N THR A 16 6.99 10.03 -9.19
CA THR A 16 8.26 10.26 -9.89
C THR A 16 8.16 9.78 -11.34
N TYR A 17 8.48 10.66 -12.28
CA TYR A 17 8.47 10.36 -13.71
C TYR A 17 9.87 9.94 -14.18
N ILE A 18 10.12 8.63 -14.27
CA ILE A 18 11.45 8.07 -14.62
C ILE A 18 11.96 8.59 -15.96
N ARG A 19 11.08 8.89 -16.92
CA ARG A 19 11.46 9.49 -18.21
C ARG A 19 12.09 10.87 -18.04
N THR A 20 11.56 11.71 -17.14
CA THR A 20 12.16 13.02 -16.83
C THR A 20 13.51 12.84 -16.14
N LEU A 21 13.61 11.90 -15.20
CA LEU A 21 14.88 11.57 -14.56
C LEU A 21 15.96 11.18 -15.60
N CYS A 22 15.63 10.33 -16.58
CA CYS A 22 16.56 9.95 -17.64
C CYS A 22 17.01 11.18 -18.47
N LYS A 23 16.07 12.08 -18.82
CA LYS A 23 16.38 13.32 -19.53
C LYS A 23 17.34 14.20 -18.73
N ASP A 24 17.01 14.46 -17.46
CA ASP A 24 17.78 15.36 -16.60
C ASP A 24 19.18 14.81 -16.32
N MET A 25 19.32 13.47 -16.20
CA MET A 25 20.63 12.81 -16.14
C MET A 25 21.45 13.03 -17.41
N GLY A 26 20.84 12.89 -18.59
CA GLY A 26 21.51 13.19 -19.86
C GLY A 26 22.03 14.63 -19.89
N GLU A 27 21.17 15.59 -19.57
CA GLU A 27 21.54 17.02 -19.51
C GLU A 27 22.71 17.26 -18.58
N ALA A 28 22.72 16.64 -17.39
CA ALA A 28 23.82 16.72 -16.44
C ALA A 28 25.15 16.13 -16.97
N PHE A 29 25.08 15.09 -17.82
CA PHE A 29 26.26 14.52 -18.48
C PHE A 29 26.65 15.26 -19.78
N GLY A 30 25.89 16.25 -20.22
CA GLY A 30 26.13 16.99 -21.46
C GLY A 30 25.69 16.25 -22.73
N TYR A 31 24.82 15.25 -22.62
CA TYR A 31 24.30 14.46 -23.74
C TYR A 31 22.77 14.40 -23.75
N PRO A 32 22.10 14.37 -24.91
CA PRO A 32 20.69 14.03 -24.95
C PRO A 32 20.49 12.57 -24.51
N ALA A 33 19.58 12.34 -23.55
CA ALA A 33 19.20 11.00 -23.10
C ALA A 33 17.69 10.82 -23.08
N HIS A 34 17.24 9.60 -23.34
CA HIS A 34 15.84 9.21 -23.30
C HIS A 34 15.71 7.80 -22.71
N MET A 35 14.54 7.50 -22.15
CA MET A 35 14.24 6.18 -21.59
C MET A 35 13.82 5.22 -22.71
N SER A 36 14.59 4.15 -22.94
CA SER A 36 14.30 3.12 -23.94
C SER A 36 13.46 1.96 -23.39
N TYR A 37 13.61 1.64 -22.12
CA TYR A 37 12.90 0.54 -21.44
C TYR A 37 12.65 0.90 -19.97
N LEU A 38 11.54 0.40 -19.41
CA LEU A 38 11.22 0.55 -18.00
C LEU A 38 10.48 -0.69 -17.50
N GLN A 39 10.98 -1.27 -16.41
CA GLN A 39 10.29 -2.32 -15.66
C GLN A 39 10.11 -1.87 -14.21
N ARG A 40 8.87 -1.85 -13.73
CA ARG A 40 8.58 -1.62 -12.32
C ARG A 40 8.73 -2.93 -11.56
N ILE A 41 9.78 -3.03 -10.76
CA ILE A 41 10.11 -4.25 -10.00
C ILE A 41 9.47 -4.32 -8.61
N LYS A 42 8.92 -3.20 -8.11
CA LYS A 42 8.26 -3.10 -6.80
C LYS A 42 7.20 -2.00 -6.80
N SER A 43 6.08 -2.25 -6.15
CA SER A 43 5.03 -1.26 -5.87
C SER A 43 4.45 -1.50 -4.48
N GLY A 44 4.75 -0.60 -3.53
CA GLY A 44 4.39 -0.81 -2.13
C GLY A 44 4.98 -2.14 -1.61
N PRO A 45 4.18 -3.06 -1.07
CA PRO A 45 4.64 -4.36 -0.59
C PRO A 45 4.80 -5.43 -1.68
N PHE A 46 4.36 -5.16 -2.92
CA PHE A 46 4.37 -6.13 -4.02
C PHE A 46 5.65 -6.03 -4.85
N THR A 47 6.18 -7.18 -5.26
CA THR A 47 7.40 -7.36 -6.04
C THR A 47 7.13 -8.16 -7.33
N LEU A 48 8.15 -8.37 -8.17
CA LEU A 48 8.03 -9.24 -9.34
C LEU A 48 7.67 -10.68 -8.98
N ASP A 49 8.14 -11.17 -7.83
CA ASP A 49 7.86 -12.54 -7.38
C ASP A 49 6.39 -12.74 -6.99
N ASP A 50 5.64 -11.65 -6.81
CA ASP A 50 4.20 -11.66 -6.52
C ASP A 50 3.34 -11.57 -7.80
N CYS A 51 3.96 -11.45 -8.98
CA CYS A 51 3.26 -11.26 -10.24
C CYS A 51 2.97 -12.61 -10.92
N HIS A 52 1.77 -12.72 -11.48
CA HIS A 52 1.35 -13.85 -12.30
C HIS A 52 1.22 -13.43 -13.76
N THR A 53 1.54 -14.33 -14.69
CA THR A 53 1.28 -14.09 -16.11
C THR A 53 -0.21 -14.23 -16.42
N PHE A 54 -0.65 -13.75 -17.59
CA PHE A 54 -2.04 -13.91 -17.99
C PHE A 54 -2.43 -15.37 -18.20
N GLU A 55 -1.50 -16.18 -18.70
CA GLU A 55 -1.68 -17.63 -18.90
C GLU A 55 -1.85 -18.37 -17.55
N GLU A 56 -1.06 -18.01 -16.54
CA GLU A 56 -1.20 -18.56 -15.17
C GLU A 56 -2.56 -18.21 -14.56
N ILE A 57 -3.01 -16.97 -14.77
CA ILE A 57 -4.32 -16.51 -14.30
C ILE A 57 -5.45 -17.26 -15.02
N GLU A 58 -5.38 -17.39 -16.34
CA GLU A 58 -6.37 -18.11 -17.15
C GLU A 58 -6.47 -19.59 -16.74
N MET A 59 -5.33 -20.24 -16.53
CA MET A 59 -5.28 -21.62 -16.04
C MET A 59 -5.93 -21.76 -14.66
N ALA A 60 -5.59 -20.86 -13.71
CA ALA A 60 -6.18 -20.89 -12.37
C ALA A 60 -7.70 -20.64 -12.40
N MET A 61 -8.19 -19.79 -13.31
CA MET A 61 -9.63 -19.60 -13.51
C MET A 61 -10.31 -20.87 -14.04
N ASN A 62 -9.73 -21.53 -15.05
CA ASN A 62 -10.28 -22.75 -15.62
C ASN A 62 -10.30 -23.92 -14.63
N GLU A 63 -9.39 -23.94 -13.67
CA GLU A 63 -9.32 -24.93 -12.59
C GLU A 63 -10.12 -24.56 -11.34
N ASP A 64 -10.86 -23.44 -11.34
CA ASP A 64 -11.57 -22.90 -10.16
C ASP A 64 -10.65 -22.65 -8.94
N LYS A 65 -9.42 -22.23 -9.21
CA LYS A 65 -8.35 -21.96 -8.23
C LYS A 65 -7.92 -20.49 -8.20
N ILE A 66 -8.67 -19.57 -8.79
CA ILE A 66 -8.29 -18.16 -8.86
C ILE A 66 -8.00 -17.54 -7.49
N SER A 67 -8.70 -17.99 -6.45
CA SER A 67 -8.50 -17.55 -5.07
C SER A 67 -7.08 -17.79 -4.55
N SER A 68 -6.34 -18.77 -5.08
CA SER A 68 -4.94 -19.01 -4.69
C SER A 68 -3.97 -17.95 -5.22
N LEU A 69 -4.37 -17.17 -6.23
CA LEU A 69 -3.57 -16.08 -6.79
C LEU A 69 -3.91 -14.73 -6.15
N LEU A 70 -4.98 -14.65 -5.36
CA LEU A 70 -5.43 -13.43 -4.72
C LEU A 70 -4.77 -13.25 -3.36
N TYR A 71 -4.27 -12.05 -3.11
CA TYR A 71 -3.78 -11.66 -1.79
C TYR A 71 -4.88 -11.04 -0.94
N PRO A 72 -4.85 -11.22 0.39
CA PRO A 72 -5.67 -10.45 1.31
C PRO A 72 -5.50 -8.95 1.06
N LEU A 73 -6.61 -8.21 1.11
CA LEU A 73 -6.65 -6.78 0.82
C LEU A 73 -5.69 -5.97 1.71
N ASP A 74 -5.57 -6.36 2.96
CA ASP A 74 -4.72 -5.73 3.97
C ASP A 74 -3.22 -5.86 3.69
N ARG A 75 -2.81 -6.78 2.80
CA ARG A 75 -1.43 -6.89 2.34
C ARG A 75 -0.90 -5.55 1.82
N ALA A 76 -1.74 -4.77 1.12
CA ALA A 76 -1.40 -3.44 0.61
C ALA A 76 -1.07 -2.43 1.71
N PHE A 77 -1.53 -2.65 2.94
CA PHE A 77 -1.43 -1.73 4.07
C PHE A 77 -0.48 -2.22 5.18
N THR A 78 0.33 -3.24 4.90
CA THR A 78 1.35 -3.80 5.82
C THR A 78 2.38 -2.79 6.34
N HIS A 79 2.51 -1.63 5.68
CA HIS A 79 3.38 -0.53 6.10
C HIS A 79 2.73 0.39 7.15
N TYR A 80 1.42 0.24 7.41
CA TYR A 80 0.74 0.92 8.52
C TYR A 80 0.83 0.10 9.79
N LEU A 81 0.87 0.78 10.93
CA LEU A 81 0.82 0.13 12.23
C LEU A 81 -0.54 -0.57 12.42
N ALA A 82 -0.50 -1.86 12.72
CA ALA A 82 -1.69 -2.66 12.98
C ALA A 82 -2.21 -2.44 14.40
N VAL A 83 -3.50 -2.16 14.55
CA VAL A 83 -4.16 -1.91 15.83
C VAL A 83 -5.40 -2.79 15.94
N LYS A 84 -5.40 -3.69 16.93
CA LYS A 84 -6.57 -4.51 17.24
C LYS A 84 -7.56 -3.70 18.08
N ILE A 85 -8.83 -3.74 17.70
CA ILE A 85 -9.91 -3.12 18.46
C ILE A 85 -10.75 -4.17 19.21
N PRO A 86 -11.43 -3.80 20.32
CA PRO A 86 -12.33 -4.70 21.02
C PRO A 86 -13.53 -5.12 20.18
N ALA A 87 -14.04 -6.34 20.40
CA ALA A 87 -15.20 -6.90 19.67
C ALA A 87 -16.43 -5.96 19.66
N GLY A 88 -16.72 -5.32 20.79
CA GLY A 88 -17.84 -4.37 20.92
C GLY A 88 -17.74 -3.13 20.04
N ARG A 89 -16.57 -2.84 19.44
CA ARG A 89 -16.37 -1.68 18.55
C ARG A 89 -16.35 -2.06 17.06
N VAL A 90 -16.29 -3.35 16.71
CA VAL A 90 -16.17 -3.81 15.31
C VAL A 90 -17.31 -3.29 14.45
N ARG A 91 -18.57 -3.47 14.90
CA ARG A 91 -19.76 -3.00 14.17
C ARG A 91 -19.78 -1.48 14.03
N ALA A 92 -19.40 -0.76 15.10
CA ALA A 92 -19.37 0.70 15.07
C ALA A 92 -18.34 1.21 14.04
N ILE A 93 -17.16 0.59 13.96
CA ILE A 93 -16.12 0.96 13.00
C ILE A 93 -16.52 0.65 11.56
N ARG A 94 -17.15 -0.50 11.32
CA ARG A 94 -17.71 -0.82 9.99
C ARG A 94 -18.78 0.18 9.54
N ASN A 95 -19.50 0.77 10.48
CA ASN A 95 -20.46 1.84 10.21
C ASN A 95 -19.83 3.24 10.15
N GLY A 96 -18.50 3.35 10.18
CA GLY A 96 -17.79 4.62 10.07
C GLY A 96 -17.78 5.45 11.35
N LEU A 97 -17.78 4.80 12.53
CA LEU A 97 -17.61 5.51 13.81
C LEU A 97 -16.50 6.56 13.69
N SER A 98 -16.85 7.81 14.00
CA SER A 98 -16.00 8.97 13.72
C SER A 98 -14.68 8.97 14.49
N GLN A 99 -14.60 8.37 15.68
CA GLN A 99 -13.37 8.39 16.48
C GLN A 99 -13.19 7.16 17.40
N ILE A 100 -11.92 6.79 17.60
CA ILE A 100 -11.48 5.85 18.64
C ILE A 100 -10.39 6.51 19.47
N HIS A 101 -10.53 6.43 20.80
CA HIS A 101 -9.43 6.74 21.72
C HIS A 101 -8.37 5.63 21.66
N LEU A 102 -7.14 6.00 21.33
CA LEU A 102 -6.02 5.07 21.30
C LEU A 102 -5.45 4.90 22.71
N GLN A 103 -4.92 3.72 23.02
CA GLN A 103 -4.23 3.52 24.30
C GLN A 103 -2.97 4.39 24.37
N PRO A 104 -2.50 4.78 25.56
CA PRO A 104 -1.24 5.51 25.70
C PRO A 104 -0.10 4.80 24.97
N GLY A 105 0.60 5.54 24.13
CA GLY A 105 1.65 5.01 23.27
C GLY A 105 2.31 6.11 22.45
N ASN A 106 3.38 5.75 21.73
CA ASN A 106 4.07 6.69 20.86
C ASN A 106 3.31 6.83 19.53
N TRP A 107 2.25 7.63 19.53
CA TRP A 107 1.43 7.91 18.36
C TRP A 107 1.84 9.21 17.69
N GLU A 108 2.29 9.12 16.45
CA GLU A 108 2.64 10.30 15.66
C GLU A 108 1.40 10.90 14.98
N GLU A 109 1.20 12.21 15.16
CA GLU A 109 0.14 12.99 14.52
C GLU A 109 0.12 12.78 13.00
N GLY A 110 -1.07 12.54 12.44
CA GLY A 110 -1.28 12.38 11.01
C GLY A 110 -0.81 11.06 10.39
N LYS A 111 -0.21 10.14 11.17
CA LYS A 111 0.09 8.79 10.67
C LYS A 111 -1.18 7.98 10.46
N LYS A 112 -1.13 7.11 9.46
CA LYS A 112 -2.18 6.13 9.19
C LYS A 112 -1.93 4.83 9.95
N ILE A 113 -3.00 4.26 10.46
CA ILE A 113 -3.04 2.99 11.18
C ILE A 113 -4.06 2.06 10.53
N ALA A 114 -3.79 0.76 10.55
CA ALA A 114 -4.68 -0.27 10.05
C ALA A 114 -5.41 -0.90 11.23
N LEU A 115 -6.74 -0.85 11.23
CA LEU A 115 -7.59 -1.39 12.28
C LEU A 115 -8.00 -2.83 11.97
N TYR A 116 -7.89 -3.69 12.97
CA TYR A 116 -8.24 -5.11 12.90
C TYR A 116 -9.21 -5.50 14.01
N SER A 117 -10.07 -6.49 13.75
CA SER A 117 -10.86 -7.14 14.79
C SER A 117 -9.96 -7.92 15.77
N PRO A 118 -10.47 -8.36 16.93
CA PRO A 118 -9.71 -9.25 17.82
C PRO A 118 -9.21 -10.53 17.10
N GLU A 119 -10.04 -11.05 16.20
CA GLU A 119 -9.80 -12.23 15.36
C GLU A 119 -8.81 -11.97 14.21
N GLY A 120 -8.37 -10.72 14.02
CA GLY A 120 -7.38 -10.35 13.01
C GLY A 120 -7.98 -10.02 11.63
N LYS A 121 -9.30 -9.85 11.51
CA LYS A 121 -9.89 -9.36 10.26
C LYS A 121 -9.62 -7.88 10.07
N PHE A 122 -9.15 -7.48 8.90
CA PHE A 122 -8.97 -6.06 8.55
C PHE A 122 -10.31 -5.33 8.45
N LEU A 123 -10.37 -4.10 8.97
CA LEU A 123 -11.62 -3.34 9.08
C LEU A 123 -11.55 -1.97 8.41
N ALA A 124 -10.51 -1.19 8.71
CA ALA A 124 -10.45 0.22 8.32
C ALA A 124 -9.02 0.75 8.37
N ILE A 125 -8.80 1.86 7.66
CA ILE A 125 -7.63 2.73 7.82
C ILE A 125 -8.10 3.97 8.57
N HIS A 126 -7.44 4.27 9.67
CA HIS A 126 -7.65 5.50 10.42
C HIS A 126 -6.39 6.37 10.36
N GLN A 127 -6.56 7.66 10.66
CA GLN A 127 -5.47 8.61 10.84
C GLN A 127 -5.43 9.09 12.29
N VAL A 128 -4.25 9.07 12.90
CA VAL A 128 -4.00 9.52 14.26
C VAL A 128 -4.17 11.04 14.35
N GLN A 129 -4.85 11.49 15.40
CA GLN A 129 -4.99 12.90 15.74
C GLN A 129 -4.93 13.12 17.26
N HIS A 130 -4.13 14.09 17.70
CA HIS A 130 -3.96 14.52 19.07
C HIS A 130 -5.02 15.57 19.38
N THR A 131 -5.85 15.30 20.37
CA THR A 131 -6.92 16.21 20.81
C THR A 131 -6.73 16.59 22.27
N GLU A 132 -7.49 17.57 22.74
CA GLU A 132 -7.50 17.97 24.16
C GLU A 132 -7.86 16.81 25.11
N LYS A 133 -8.55 15.78 24.60
CA LYS A 133 -8.99 14.60 25.36
C LYS A 133 -8.02 13.43 25.27
N GLY A 134 -6.87 13.62 24.62
CA GLY A 134 -5.84 12.60 24.39
C GLY A 134 -5.69 12.23 22.92
N VAL A 135 -5.09 11.06 22.66
CA VAL A 135 -4.84 10.62 21.28
C VAL A 135 -6.05 9.85 20.75
N GLU A 136 -6.59 10.31 19.63
CA GLU A 136 -7.70 9.69 18.93
C GLU A 136 -7.29 9.27 17.50
N SER A 137 -8.19 8.58 16.81
CA SER A 137 -8.01 8.22 15.41
C SER A 137 -9.33 8.29 14.65
N PHE A 138 -9.29 8.86 13.45
CA PHE A 138 -10.46 9.16 12.61
C PHE A 138 -10.45 8.33 11.33
N PRO A 139 -11.62 7.90 10.82
CA PRO A 139 -11.70 7.04 9.65
C PRO A 139 -11.23 7.76 8.38
N VAL A 140 -10.29 7.15 7.67
CA VAL A 140 -9.89 7.56 6.31
C VAL A 140 -10.60 6.70 5.27
N ARG A 141 -10.70 5.39 5.54
CA ARG A 141 -11.41 4.43 4.69
C ARG A 141 -11.88 3.26 5.54
N VAL A 142 -13.13 2.88 5.37
CA VAL A 142 -13.70 1.66 5.96
C VAL A 142 -13.86 0.62 4.87
N PHE A 143 -13.58 -0.63 5.20
CA PHE A 143 -13.74 -1.76 4.31
C PHE A 143 -14.90 -2.63 4.81
N PRO A 144 -15.96 -2.81 4.01
CA PRO A 144 -17.07 -3.67 4.39
C PRO A 144 -16.60 -5.12 4.50
N GLU A 145 -17.38 -5.93 5.21
CA GLU A 145 -17.15 -7.37 5.17
C GLU A 145 -17.54 -7.87 3.76
N GLU A 146 -16.67 -8.67 3.13
CA GLU A 146 -17.01 -9.34 1.88
C GLU A 146 -18.13 -10.34 2.19
N GLU A 147 -19.32 -10.09 1.65
CA GLU A 147 -20.31 -11.16 1.48
C GLU A 147 -19.68 -12.13 0.47
N GLY A 148 -19.29 -13.31 0.96
CA GLY A 148 -18.61 -14.33 0.18
C GLY A 148 -19.42 -14.85 -0.99
#